data_AF-A0AA97IXP5-F1
#
_entry.id   AF-A0AA97IXP5-F1
#
_cell.length_a   1.000
_cell.length_b   1.000
_cell.length_c   1.000
_cell.angle_alpha   90.00
_cell.angle_beta   90.00
_cell.angle_gamma   90.00
#
_symmetry.space_group_name_H-M   'P 1'
#
loop_
_entity.id
_entity.type
_entity.pdbx_description
1 polymer ?
#
loop_
_entity_poly.entity_id
_entity_poly.type
_entity_poly.pdbx_seq_one_letter_code
_entity_poly.pdbx_strand_id
1 'polypeptide(L)'
;MIFPAVTICNINRFRHSALTDADIFHLANMTGLPPKDRDGHKASDLLYPDPDMADIVNRTGHQLDDMLKNCSFSGENCSAENFTVVYTRYGKCYTFNGDRNKPRVTYQTGMGNGLEIMLDIQQEEYLPIWRETNETSFEAGIRVQIHSQDEPPYIHQLGFGVSPGFQTFVSCQEQRLTYLPQPWGICRASVKGEQVLPGYETYSIAACRLQCEKEAVVQNCQCRMVHMPGNESICSPNVYIECADHILDTAVEDSQERCVCPTPCNLTRYSKEISMVRIPNKGSARYLARKYNRNETYIRENFLVLDIFFETLNYEAIEQKKAYNLAGLLGDIGGQMGLFIGASVLTVLEILDYIYEVIRDKVAHGLRRPKPPMKKPSGSIATLGLEEIKEQSPCETLGRHSEGTYPTGLLPNHHHRHHYSPQGVFEDFAC
;
A
#
# COMPACT_ATOMS: atom_id res chain seq x y z
N MET A 1 -18.83 -0.54 -3.21
CA MET A 1 -17.36 -0.68 -3.06
C MET A 1 -16.70 -0.18 -4.34
N ILE A 2 -15.53 0.47 -4.27
CA ILE A 2 -14.82 0.93 -5.49
C ILE A 2 -14.21 -0.30 -6.14
N PHE A 3 -14.47 -0.50 -7.44
CA PHE A 3 -13.86 -1.60 -8.19
C PHE A 3 -12.40 -1.23 -8.50
N PRO A 4 -11.44 -2.17 -8.48
CA PRO A 4 -10.04 -1.89 -8.82
C PRO A 4 -9.88 -1.43 -10.29
N ALA A 5 -8.70 -0.93 -10.61
CA ALA A 5 -8.22 -0.88 -11.98
C ALA A 5 -7.72 -2.29 -12.37
N VAL A 6 -8.07 -2.74 -13.59
CA VAL A 6 -7.66 -4.04 -14.11
C VAL A 6 -6.91 -3.82 -15.42
N THR A 7 -5.59 -4.01 -15.38
CA THR A 7 -4.73 -3.93 -16.57
C THR A 7 -4.51 -5.33 -17.15
N ILE A 8 -4.78 -5.49 -18.44
CA ILE A 8 -4.57 -6.70 -19.23
C ILE A 8 -3.57 -6.44 -20.36
N CYS A 9 -2.64 -7.37 -20.57
CA CYS A 9 -1.71 -7.41 -21.70
C CYS A 9 -1.81 -8.77 -22.39
N ASN A 10 -1.80 -8.81 -23.73
CA ASN A 10 -1.42 -10.04 -24.42
C ASN A 10 0.05 -10.35 -24.10
N ILE A 11 0.42 -11.62 -24.00
CA ILE A 11 1.84 -12.00 -23.81
C ILE A 11 2.63 -11.71 -25.08
N ASN A 12 2.01 -11.88 -26.25
CA ASN A 12 2.61 -11.52 -27.53
C ASN A 12 2.62 -9.99 -27.73
N ARG A 13 3.83 -9.42 -27.86
CA ARG A 13 4.08 -7.97 -27.97
C ARG A 13 3.62 -7.37 -29.31
N PHE A 14 3.75 -8.12 -30.40
CA PHE A 14 3.56 -7.64 -31.77
C PHE A 14 2.80 -8.68 -32.62
N ARG A 15 1.75 -8.27 -33.34
CA ARG A 15 1.03 -9.14 -34.29
C ARG A 15 1.86 -9.37 -35.55
N HIS A 16 2.08 -10.63 -35.90
CA HIS A 16 2.89 -11.04 -37.04
C HIS A 16 2.39 -10.49 -38.39
N SER A 17 1.08 -10.36 -38.59
CA SER A 17 0.51 -9.78 -39.84
C SER A 17 0.62 -8.26 -39.93
N ALA A 18 0.82 -7.56 -38.81
CA ALA A 18 0.88 -6.11 -38.74
C ALA A 18 2.30 -5.53 -38.90
N LEU A 19 3.33 -6.39 -38.80
CA LEU A 19 4.72 -6.06 -39.05
C LEU A 19 4.99 -5.93 -40.56
N THR A 20 5.50 -4.78 -40.98
CA THR A 20 6.03 -4.57 -42.34
C THR A 20 7.45 -5.11 -42.46
N ASP A 21 7.93 -5.30 -43.69
CA ASP A 21 9.30 -5.80 -43.92
C ASP A 21 10.38 -4.83 -43.41
N ALA A 22 10.06 -3.54 -43.29
CA ALA A 22 10.89 -2.54 -42.61
C ALA A 22 10.90 -2.74 -41.08
N ASP A 23 9.72 -2.93 -40.46
CA ASP A 23 9.63 -3.23 -39.03
C ASP A 23 10.42 -4.51 -38.70
N ILE A 24 10.28 -5.56 -39.52
CA ILE A 24 11.02 -6.84 -39.36
C ILE A 24 12.53 -6.61 -39.49
N PHE A 25 12.98 -5.78 -40.43
CA PHE A 25 14.41 -5.46 -40.58
C PHE A 25 14.98 -4.81 -39.31
N HIS A 26 14.32 -3.78 -38.77
CA HIS A 26 14.79 -3.08 -37.58
C HIS A 26 14.60 -3.87 -36.28
N LEU A 27 13.61 -4.77 -36.22
CA LEU A 27 13.32 -5.63 -35.06
C LEU A 27 13.98 -7.02 -35.14
N ALA A 28 14.75 -7.35 -36.18
CA ALA A 28 15.32 -8.69 -36.39
C ALA A 28 16.18 -9.16 -35.20
N ASN A 29 16.95 -8.25 -34.59
CA ASN A 29 17.75 -8.58 -33.41
C ASN A 29 16.89 -8.81 -32.16
N MET A 30 15.81 -8.03 -31.99
CA MET A 30 14.90 -8.05 -30.84
C MET A 30 14.01 -9.31 -30.84
N THR A 31 13.42 -9.61 -32.00
CA THR A 31 12.41 -10.66 -32.17
C THR A 31 12.99 -12.01 -32.61
N GLY A 32 14.26 -12.03 -33.04
CA GLY A 32 14.88 -13.20 -33.63
C GLY A 32 14.36 -13.56 -35.04
N LEU A 33 13.44 -12.77 -35.60
CA LEU A 33 12.92 -12.98 -36.95
C LEU A 33 14.02 -12.79 -38.01
N PRO A 34 14.14 -13.68 -39.02
CA PRO A 34 15.03 -13.45 -40.13
C PRO A 34 14.55 -12.22 -40.94
N PRO A 35 15.46 -11.31 -41.34
CA PRO A 35 15.09 -10.19 -42.21
C PRO A 35 14.52 -10.74 -43.52
N LYS A 36 13.30 -10.30 -43.86
CA LYS A 36 12.43 -10.98 -44.83
C LYS A 36 12.73 -10.54 -46.26
N ASP A 37 13.87 -10.99 -46.76
CA ASP A 37 14.27 -10.78 -48.16
C ASP A 37 13.57 -11.80 -49.08
N ARG A 38 12.74 -11.29 -49.99
CA ARG A 38 11.93 -12.08 -50.93
C ARG A 38 12.59 -12.23 -52.31
N ASP A 39 13.58 -11.40 -52.61
CA ASP A 39 14.11 -11.20 -53.96
C ASP A 39 15.66 -11.32 -54.05
N GLY A 40 16.36 -11.47 -52.92
CA GLY A 40 17.82 -11.62 -52.86
C GLY A 40 18.58 -10.31 -52.59
N HIS A 41 17.89 -9.27 -52.12
CA HIS A 41 18.46 -7.96 -51.83
C HIS A 41 19.13 -7.93 -50.45
N LYS A 42 20.40 -7.51 -50.42
CA LYS A 42 21.11 -7.36 -49.15
C LYS A 42 20.48 -6.23 -48.34
N ALA A 43 20.50 -6.37 -47.02
CA ALA A 43 20.08 -5.34 -46.07
C ALA A 43 20.76 -3.96 -46.27
N SER A 44 21.93 -3.93 -46.91
CA SER A 44 22.63 -2.70 -47.30
C SER A 44 21.95 -1.89 -48.41
N ASP A 45 21.09 -2.53 -49.19
CA ASP A 45 20.60 -2.01 -50.47
C ASP A 45 19.18 -1.42 -50.33
N LEU A 46 18.53 -1.63 -49.18
CA LEU A 46 17.18 -1.17 -48.84
C LEU A 46 17.26 -0.02 -47.83
N LEU A 47 17.13 1.22 -48.33
CA LEU A 47 17.17 2.43 -47.51
C LEU A 47 15.82 2.67 -46.80
N TYR A 48 15.53 1.85 -45.79
CA TYR A 48 14.37 2.02 -44.92
C TYR A 48 14.49 3.29 -44.05
N PRO A 49 13.36 3.96 -43.72
CA PRO A 49 13.36 5.13 -42.84
C PRO A 49 13.64 4.75 -41.38
N ASP A 50 14.14 5.71 -40.58
CA ASP A 50 14.43 5.48 -39.16
C ASP A 50 13.18 5.01 -38.38
N PRO A 51 13.27 3.95 -37.55
CA PRO A 51 12.12 3.34 -36.89
C PRO A 51 11.66 4.09 -35.64
N ASP A 52 10.41 4.53 -35.61
CA ASP A 52 9.75 5.00 -34.38
C ASP A 52 9.12 3.83 -33.60
N MET A 53 9.72 3.49 -32.46
CA MET A 53 9.23 2.44 -31.56
C MET A 53 7.84 2.74 -30.95
N ALA A 54 7.38 4.00 -30.89
CA ALA A 54 6.03 4.31 -30.44
C ALA A 54 4.96 3.96 -31.50
N ASP A 55 5.17 4.31 -32.77
CA ASP A 55 4.28 3.88 -33.86
C ASP A 55 4.23 2.34 -33.92
N ILE A 56 5.41 1.71 -33.97
CA ILE A 56 5.54 0.25 -34.06
C ILE A 56 4.74 -0.43 -32.96
N VAL A 57 4.93 -0.07 -31.68
CA VAL A 57 4.20 -0.69 -30.55
C VAL A 57 2.69 -0.41 -30.62
N ASN A 58 2.27 0.80 -31.01
CA ASN A 58 0.86 1.18 -31.09
C ASN A 58 0.10 0.47 -32.24
N ARG A 59 0.71 0.42 -33.43
CA ARG A 59 0.16 -0.14 -34.67
C ARG A 59 0.17 -1.67 -34.67
N THR A 60 1.31 -2.27 -34.30
CA THR A 60 1.53 -3.72 -34.44
C THR A 60 1.02 -4.51 -33.24
N GLY A 61 0.88 -3.90 -32.06
CA GLY A 61 0.25 -4.53 -30.90
C GLY A 61 -1.18 -5.04 -31.17
N HIS A 62 -1.66 -5.97 -30.35
CA HIS A 62 -3.04 -6.45 -30.45
C HIS A 62 -4.04 -5.34 -30.14
N GLN A 63 -5.12 -5.25 -30.91
CA GLN A 63 -6.19 -4.26 -30.71
C GLN A 63 -7.30 -4.88 -29.86
N LEU A 64 -7.83 -4.13 -28.89
CA LEU A 64 -8.82 -4.69 -27.96
C LEU A 64 -10.13 -5.05 -28.64
N ASP A 65 -10.57 -4.32 -29.67
CA ASP A 65 -11.76 -4.65 -30.47
C ASP A 65 -11.64 -6.01 -31.17
N ASP A 66 -10.43 -6.39 -31.60
CA ASP A 66 -10.17 -7.70 -32.18
C ASP A 66 -10.20 -8.81 -31.11
N MET A 67 -9.70 -8.54 -29.90
CA MET A 67 -9.60 -9.52 -28.82
C MET A 67 -10.93 -9.72 -28.05
N LEU A 68 -11.69 -8.65 -27.79
CA LEU A 68 -12.81 -8.61 -26.84
C LEU A 68 -14.12 -9.12 -27.48
N LYS A 69 -14.47 -10.38 -27.22
CA LYS A 69 -15.64 -11.04 -27.81
C LYS A 69 -16.92 -10.93 -26.96
N ASN A 70 -16.76 -10.66 -25.66
CA ASN A 70 -17.85 -10.32 -24.74
C ASN A 70 -17.29 -9.50 -23.56
N CYS A 71 -18.08 -8.58 -23.02
CA CYS A 71 -17.71 -7.77 -21.87
C CYS A 71 -18.98 -7.42 -21.07
N SER A 72 -18.99 -7.75 -19.78
CA SER A 72 -20.05 -7.40 -18.83
C SER A 72 -19.43 -6.84 -17.56
N PHE A 73 -19.99 -5.75 -17.05
CA PHE A 73 -19.66 -5.20 -15.74
C PHE A 73 -20.93 -5.03 -14.92
N SER A 74 -21.08 -5.76 -13.81
CA SER A 74 -22.29 -5.75 -12.97
C SER A 74 -23.60 -5.99 -13.74
N GLY A 75 -23.54 -6.75 -14.84
CA GLY A 75 -24.66 -7.02 -15.75
C GLY A 75 -24.88 -5.99 -16.87
N GLU A 76 -24.14 -4.88 -16.90
CA GLU A 76 -24.13 -3.93 -18.02
C GLU A 76 -23.09 -4.35 -19.07
N ASN A 77 -23.47 -4.39 -20.35
CA ASN A 77 -22.52 -4.64 -21.44
C ASN A 77 -21.46 -3.52 -21.52
N CYS A 78 -20.19 -3.89 -21.67
CA CYS A 78 -19.08 -2.97 -21.91
C CYS A 78 -18.47 -3.11 -23.32
N SER A 79 -17.71 -2.10 -23.74
CA SER A 79 -16.99 -2.05 -25.03
C SER A 79 -15.50 -1.81 -24.81
N ALA A 80 -14.68 -1.93 -25.88
CA ALA A 80 -13.26 -1.58 -25.82
C ALA A 80 -13.02 -0.11 -25.39
N GLU A 81 -13.95 0.80 -25.70
CA GLU A 81 -13.94 2.21 -25.27
C GLU A 81 -14.00 2.38 -23.74
N ASN A 82 -14.33 1.34 -22.97
CA ASN A 82 -14.29 1.36 -21.50
C ASN A 82 -12.91 1.02 -20.92
N PHE A 83 -11.93 0.77 -21.78
CA PHE A 83 -10.54 0.49 -21.41
C PHE A 83 -9.64 1.62 -21.92
N THR A 84 -8.72 2.06 -21.08
CA THR A 84 -7.68 3.02 -21.45
C THR A 84 -6.46 2.28 -22.01
N VAL A 85 -5.85 2.78 -23.08
CA VAL A 85 -4.61 2.21 -23.62
C VAL A 85 -3.44 2.59 -22.72
N VAL A 86 -2.66 1.61 -22.29
CA VAL A 86 -1.43 1.81 -21.51
C VAL A 86 -0.29 1.02 -22.15
N TYR A 87 0.93 1.55 -22.06
CA TYR A 87 2.13 0.86 -22.55
C TYR A 87 2.90 0.26 -21.37
N THR A 88 3.45 -0.95 -21.54
CA THR A 88 4.26 -1.65 -20.52
C THR A 88 5.46 -2.35 -21.17
N ARG A 89 6.26 -3.15 -20.43
CA ARG A 89 7.32 -3.99 -21.04
C ARG A 89 6.76 -5.02 -22.04
N TYR A 90 5.48 -5.42 -21.93
CA TYR A 90 4.77 -6.25 -22.93
C TYR A 90 4.23 -5.47 -24.15
N GLY A 91 4.53 -4.17 -24.29
CA GLY A 91 4.00 -3.35 -25.37
C GLY A 91 2.60 -2.78 -25.07
N LYS A 92 1.66 -2.94 -26.01
CA LYS A 92 0.32 -2.32 -25.96
C LYS A 92 -0.64 -3.12 -25.07
N CYS A 93 -1.14 -2.49 -24.03
CA CYS A 93 -2.01 -3.08 -23.01
C CYS A 93 -3.24 -2.19 -22.75
N TYR A 94 -4.19 -2.71 -21.97
CA TYR A 94 -5.50 -2.09 -21.76
C TYR A 94 -5.90 -2.11 -20.29
N THR A 95 -6.28 -0.97 -19.73
CA THR A 95 -6.70 -0.82 -18.34
C THR A 95 -8.17 -0.49 -18.25
N PHE A 96 -8.98 -1.45 -17.79
CA PHE A 96 -10.35 -1.21 -17.37
C PHE A 96 -10.38 -0.39 -16.09
N ASN A 97 -11.29 0.58 -16.00
CA ASN A 97 -11.57 1.34 -14.77
C ASN A 97 -10.35 2.07 -14.18
N GLY A 98 -9.46 2.59 -15.04
CA GLY A 98 -8.29 3.39 -14.66
C GLY A 98 -8.59 4.87 -14.36
N ASP A 99 -9.75 5.40 -14.76
CA ASP A 99 -10.08 6.81 -14.50
C ASP A 99 -10.47 7.04 -13.03
N ARG A 100 -9.61 7.75 -12.32
CA ARG A 100 -9.75 8.21 -10.94
C ARG A 100 -10.93 9.16 -10.73
N ASN A 101 -11.35 9.91 -11.75
CA ASN A 101 -12.41 10.91 -11.64
C ASN A 101 -13.81 10.31 -11.74
N LYS A 102 -13.94 9.17 -12.44
CA LYS A 102 -15.20 8.45 -12.62
C LYS A 102 -15.03 6.94 -12.34
N PRO A 103 -14.59 6.55 -11.13
CA PRO A 103 -14.33 5.16 -10.80
C PRO A 103 -15.64 4.37 -10.77
N ARG A 104 -15.67 3.23 -11.46
CA ARG A 104 -16.77 2.28 -11.38
C ARG A 104 -16.83 1.65 -9.99
N VAL A 105 -18.05 1.46 -9.50
CA VAL A 105 -18.35 0.86 -8.20
C VAL A 105 -19.23 -0.37 -8.41
N THR A 106 -19.10 -1.35 -7.53
CA THR A 106 -20.04 -2.47 -7.44
C THR A 106 -20.78 -2.45 -6.10
N TYR A 107 -22.04 -2.89 -6.13
CA TYR A 107 -23.01 -2.82 -5.04
C TYR A 107 -23.44 -4.19 -4.51
N GLN A 108 -23.01 -5.28 -5.15
CA GLN A 108 -23.35 -6.66 -4.81
C GLN A 108 -22.11 -7.55 -4.90
N THR A 109 -22.15 -8.73 -4.27
CA THR A 109 -21.04 -9.70 -4.22
C THR A 109 -21.11 -10.73 -5.35
N GLY A 110 -19.98 -11.40 -5.60
CA GLY A 110 -19.93 -12.58 -6.47
C GLY A 110 -19.91 -12.29 -7.98
N MET A 111 -19.66 -13.35 -8.74
CA MET A 111 -19.30 -13.39 -10.17
C MET A 111 -20.09 -12.41 -11.06
N GLY A 112 -21.42 -12.52 -11.11
CA GLY A 112 -22.26 -11.66 -11.97
C GLY A 112 -22.25 -10.16 -11.64
N ASN A 113 -21.66 -9.77 -10.50
CA ASN A 113 -21.55 -8.39 -10.03
C ASN A 113 -20.13 -7.81 -10.16
N GLY A 114 -19.22 -8.55 -10.80
CA GLY A 114 -17.85 -8.15 -11.13
C GLY A 114 -17.67 -7.67 -12.57
N LEU A 115 -16.46 -7.86 -13.10
CA LEU A 115 -16.09 -7.72 -14.51
C LEU A 115 -15.94 -9.13 -15.12
N GLU A 116 -16.79 -9.49 -16.07
CA GLU A 116 -16.68 -10.71 -16.89
C GLU A 116 -16.28 -10.31 -18.33
N ILE A 117 -15.13 -10.81 -18.80
CA ILE A 117 -14.67 -10.61 -20.19
C ILE A 117 -14.33 -11.92 -20.87
N MET A 118 -14.71 -12.05 -22.14
CA MET A 118 -14.30 -13.15 -23.03
C MET A 118 -13.31 -12.61 -24.05
N LEU A 119 -12.08 -13.15 -24.04
CA LEU A 119 -10.98 -12.69 -24.88
C LEU A 119 -10.51 -13.81 -25.82
N ASP A 120 -10.14 -13.43 -27.04
CA ASP A 120 -9.44 -14.23 -28.05
C ASP A 120 -7.99 -13.75 -28.11
N ILE A 121 -7.03 -14.60 -27.75
CA ILE A 121 -5.61 -14.19 -27.68
C ILE A 121 -4.92 -14.14 -29.05
N GLN A 122 -5.55 -14.68 -30.10
CA GLN A 122 -5.04 -14.68 -31.47
C GLN A 122 -3.63 -15.31 -31.60
N GLN A 123 -3.45 -16.59 -31.24
CA GLN A 123 -2.18 -17.32 -31.43
C GLN A 123 -1.74 -17.39 -32.90
N GLU A 124 -2.66 -17.23 -33.86
CA GLU A 124 -2.32 -17.11 -35.29
C GLU A 124 -1.56 -15.82 -35.65
N GLU A 125 -1.52 -14.84 -34.73
CA GLU A 125 -0.75 -13.59 -34.83
C GLU A 125 0.53 -13.58 -33.99
N TYR A 126 0.84 -14.66 -33.27
CA TYR A 126 2.06 -14.73 -32.47
C TYR A 126 3.31 -14.81 -33.36
N LEU A 127 4.42 -14.21 -32.93
CA LEU A 127 5.66 -14.24 -33.69
C LEU A 127 6.25 -15.67 -33.74
N PRO A 128 6.61 -16.21 -34.92
CA PRO A 128 7.28 -17.49 -35.01
C PRO A 128 8.70 -17.40 -34.42
N ILE A 129 9.06 -18.36 -33.56
CA ILE A 129 10.36 -18.37 -32.89
C ILE A 129 11.41 -19.03 -33.81
N TRP A 130 12.30 -18.22 -34.37
CA TRP A 130 13.43 -18.67 -35.22
C TRP A 130 14.78 -18.69 -34.48
N ARG A 131 14.93 -17.84 -33.46
CA ARG A 131 16.12 -17.72 -32.60
C ARG A 131 15.67 -17.35 -31.20
N GLU A 132 16.26 -17.97 -30.19
CA GLU A 132 16.04 -17.60 -28.79
C GLU A 132 16.62 -16.20 -28.51
N THR A 133 15.86 -15.37 -27.82
CA THR A 133 16.22 -13.99 -27.39
C THR A 133 15.59 -13.71 -26.02
N ASN A 134 16.04 -12.64 -25.34
CA ASN A 134 15.46 -12.26 -24.05
C ASN A 134 13.98 -11.83 -24.15
N GLU A 135 13.47 -11.52 -25.35
CA GLU A 135 12.06 -11.16 -25.58
C GLU A 135 11.17 -12.31 -26.09
N THR A 136 11.72 -13.44 -26.54
CA THR A 136 10.90 -14.54 -27.09
C THR A 136 10.12 -15.28 -25.99
N SER A 137 8.84 -14.94 -25.84
CA SER A 137 7.91 -15.58 -24.90
C SER A 137 7.39 -16.93 -25.43
N PHE A 138 7.65 -18.02 -24.71
CA PHE A 138 7.05 -19.34 -24.99
C PHE A 138 5.65 -19.53 -24.39
N GLU A 139 5.17 -18.57 -23.57
CA GLU A 139 3.85 -18.59 -22.95
C GLU A 139 2.76 -18.11 -23.92
N ALA A 140 1.57 -18.73 -23.88
CA ALA A 140 0.39 -18.27 -24.61
C ALA A 140 -0.77 -17.99 -23.65
N GLY A 141 -1.36 -16.79 -23.76
CA GLY A 141 -2.35 -16.28 -22.82
C GLY A 141 -2.24 -14.77 -22.64
N ILE A 142 -2.76 -14.28 -21.51
CA ILE A 142 -2.65 -12.87 -21.11
C ILE A 142 -1.96 -12.75 -19.74
N ARG A 143 -1.32 -11.61 -19.49
CA ARG A 143 -0.93 -11.18 -18.15
C ARG A 143 -1.95 -10.17 -17.62
N VAL A 144 -2.26 -10.23 -16.34
CA VAL A 144 -3.30 -9.43 -15.67
C VAL A 144 -2.75 -8.84 -14.37
N GLN A 145 -2.94 -7.54 -14.14
CA GLN A 145 -2.69 -6.89 -12.86
C GLN A 145 -3.97 -6.21 -12.35
N ILE A 146 -4.27 -6.42 -11.07
CA ILE A 146 -5.35 -5.75 -10.34
C ILE A 146 -4.68 -4.77 -9.38
N HIS A 147 -5.01 -3.48 -9.48
CA HIS A 147 -4.34 -2.40 -8.75
C HIS A 147 -5.30 -1.24 -8.41
N SER A 148 -4.83 -0.29 -7.61
CA SER A 148 -5.54 0.98 -7.38
C SER A 148 -5.44 1.90 -8.59
N GLN A 149 -6.44 2.75 -8.81
CA GLN A 149 -6.37 3.84 -9.79
C GLN A 149 -5.23 4.83 -9.51
N ASP A 150 -4.82 4.95 -8.24
CA ASP A 150 -3.71 5.83 -7.81
C ASP A 150 -2.32 5.19 -8.03
N GLU A 151 -2.22 4.02 -8.66
CA GLU A 151 -0.97 3.30 -8.94
C GLU A 151 -0.87 2.87 -10.43
N PRO A 152 0.24 3.17 -11.14
CA PRO A 152 0.44 2.71 -12.52
C PRO A 152 0.70 1.20 -12.63
N PRO A 153 0.36 0.57 -13.76
CA PRO A 153 0.61 -0.85 -13.97
C PRO A 153 2.10 -1.16 -14.09
N TYR A 154 2.53 -2.18 -13.36
CA TYR A 154 3.89 -2.72 -13.27
C TYR A 154 3.84 -4.25 -13.44
N ILE A 155 3.16 -4.63 -14.53
CA ILE A 155 2.56 -5.95 -14.77
C ILE A 155 3.59 -7.07 -15.02
N HIS A 156 4.82 -6.73 -15.36
CA HIS A 156 5.88 -7.71 -15.61
C HIS A 156 6.42 -8.36 -14.32
N GLN A 157 6.37 -7.66 -13.17
CA GLN A 157 6.65 -8.28 -11.85
C GLN A 157 5.39 -8.59 -11.04
N LEU A 158 4.31 -7.80 -11.16
CA LEU A 158 3.12 -7.92 -10.30
C LEU A 158 1.91 -8.58 -10.97
N GLY A 159 2.00 -8.88 -12.27
CA GLY A 159 0.91 -9.50 -13.04
C GLY A 159 0.90 -11.03 -12.94
N PHE A 160 -0.31 -11.60 -12.85
CA PHE A 160 -0.54 -13.05 -12.93
C PHE A 160 -0.91 -13.46 -14.36
N GLY A 161 -0.59 -14.70 -14.74
CA GLY A 161 -0.99 -15.26 -16.04
C GLY A 161 -2.42 -15.81 -16.03
N VAL A 162 -3.11 -15.70 -17.17
CA VAL A 162 -4.42 -16.33 -17.43
C VAL A 162 -4.36 -17.06 -18.78
N SER A 163 -4.64 -18.36 -18.74
CA SER A 163 -4.44 -19.30 -19.86
C SER A 163 -5.67 -19.44 -20.77
N PRO A 164 -5.49 -19.67 -22.08
CA PRO A 164 -6.58 -20.04 -22.98
C PRO A 164 -7.16 -21.43 -22.65
N GLY A 165 -8.42 -21.66 -23.04
CA GLY A 165 -9.15 -22.90 -22.76
C GLY A 165 -9.75 -22.98 -21.36
N PHE A 166 -9.68 -21.89 -20.58
CA PHE A 166 -10.23 -21.79 -19.23
C PHE A 166 -11.10 -20.54 -19.05
N GLN A 167 -12.07 -20.66 -18.14
CA GLN A 167 -12.69 -19.54 -17.45
C GLN A 167 -12.03 -19.43 -16.07
N THR A 168 -11.41 -18.30 -15.80
CA THR A 168 -10.67 -18.02 -14.57
C THR A 168 -11.44 -17.04 -13.71
N PHE A 169 -11.77 -17.49 -12.50
CA PHE A 169 -12.45 -16.71 -11.46
C PHE A 169 -11.40 -16.14 -10.51
N VAL A 170 -11.42 -14.82 -10.31
CA VAL A 170 -10.50 -14.09 -9.44
C VAL A 170 -11.32 -13.40 -8.35
N SER A 171 -11.51 -14.12 -7.25
CA SER A 171 -12.19 -13.60 -6.06
C SER A 171 -11.27 -12.61 -5.36
N CYS A 172 -11.70 -11.37 -5.21
CA CYS A 172 -10.89 -10.27 -4.69
C CYS A 172 -11.36 -9.79 -3.31
N GLN A 173 -10.43 -9.28 -2.52
CA GLN A 173 -10.70 -8.55 -1.28
C GLN A 173 -9.81 -7.30 -1.19
N GLU A 174 -10.40 -6.16 -0.82
CA GLU A 174 -9.67 -4.91 -0.61
C GLU A 174 -9.00 -4.91 0.78
N GLN A 175 -7.69 -4.70 0.81
CA GLN A 175 -6.89 -4.53 2.02
C GLN A 175 -6.39 -3.09 2.09
N ARG A 176 -6.64 -2.40 3.20
CA ARG A 176 -6.14 -1.06 3.47
C ARG A 176 -5.03 -1.14 4.51
N LEU A 177 -3.82 -0.83 4.10
CA LEU A 177 -2.62 -0.90 4.93
C LEU A 177 -2.22 0.51 5.34
N THR A 178 -2.15 0.75 6.65
CA THR A 178 -1.74 2.03 7.24
C THR A 178 -0.46 1.83 8.06
N TYR A 179 0.64 2.42 7.61
CA TYR A 179 1.96 2.35 8.23
C TYR A 179 2.26 3.60 9.06
N LEU A 180 3.15 3.47 10.05
CA LEU A 180 3.61 4.59 10.85
C LEU A 180 4.92 5.20 10.29
N PRO A 181 5.04 6.55 10.21
CA PRO A 181 6.28 7.20 9.84
C PRO A 181 7.31 7.14 10.98
N GLN A 182 8.52 7.61 10.70
CA GLN A 182 9.58 7.75 11.70
C GLN A 182 9.11 8.63 12.88
N PRO A 183 9.52 8.33 14.13
CA PRO A 183 10.45 7.26 14.54
C PRO A 183 9.83 5.87 14.73
N TRP A 184 8.51 5.67 14.54
CA TRP A 184 7.84 4.40 14.84
C TRP A 184 7.93 3.36 13.71
N GLY A 185 8.13 3.80 12.48
CA GLY A 185 8.29 2.93 11.31
C GLY A 185 8.96 3.67 10.15
N ILE A 186 8.97 3.05 8.97
CA ILE A 186 9.55 3.63 7.75
C ILE A 186 8.47 3.63 6.68
N CYS A 187 7.82 4.79 6.50
CA CYS A 187 6.92 5.05 5.38
C CYS A 187 6.97 6.53 4.98
N ARG A 188 6.70 6.83 3.70
CA ARG A 188 6.55 8.18 3.17
C ARG A 188 5.12 8.66 3.39
N ALA A 189 4.95 9.72 4.17
CA ALA A 189 3.66 10.40 4.30
C ALA A 189 3.33 11.14 3.00
N SER A 190 2.09 11.00 2.52
CA SER A 190 1.64 11.70 1.30
C SER A 190 1.21 13.13 1.63
N VAL A 191 1.97 14.10 1.15
CA VAL A 191 1.69 15.54 1.32
C VAL A 191 0.87 16.04 0.13
N LYS A 192 -0.33 16.55 0.39
CA LYS A 192 -1.22 17.05 -0.66
C LYS A 192 -0.61 18.28 -1.36
N GLY A 193 -0.37 18.17 -2.66
CA GLY A 193 0.16 19.26 -3.50
C GLY A 193 1.67 19.20 -3.76
N GLU A 194 2.40 18.24 -3.20
CA GLU A 194 3.77 17.93 -3.58
C GLU A 194 3.78 17.22 -4.94
N GLN A 195 4.46 17.76 -5.96
CA GLN A 195 4.74 17.02 -7.20
C GLN A 195 5.86 16.02 -6.94
N VAL A 196 5.50 14.80 -6.52
CA VAL A 196 6.45 13.82 -5.99
C VAL A 196 7.31 13.16 -7.08
N LEU A 197 6.77 12.92 -8.27
CA LEU A 197 7.45 12.28 -9.40
C LEU A 197 7.03 12.95 -10.72
N PRO A 198 7.95 13.18 -11.68
CA PRO A 198 7.59 13.76 -12.97
C PRO A 198 6.77 12.75 -13.81
N GLY A 199 5.52 13.11 -14.13
CA GLY A 199 4.62 12.27 -14.93
C GLY A 199 3.65 11.38 -14.15
N TYR A 200 3.65 11.44 -12.81
CA TYR A 200 2.67 10.74 -11.96
C TYR A 200 2.01 11.70 -10.95
N GLU A 201 0.68 11.65 -10.80
CA GLU A 201 -0.05 12.46 -9.81
C GLU A 201 0.18 12.01 -8.36
N THR A 202 0.40 10.71 -8.16
CA THR A 202 0.39 10.04 -6.87
C THR A 202 1.66 9.23 -6.67
N TYR A 203 2.22 9.29 -5.46
CA TYR A 203 3.34 8.45 -5.08
C TYR A 203 2.86 7.03 -4.76
N SER A 204 3.31 6.06 -5.57
CA SER A 204 3.15 4.63 -5.33
C SER A 204 4.50 3.92 -5.45
N ILE A 205 4.56 2.65 -5.02
CA ILE A 205 5.79 1.84 -5.11
C ILE A 205 6.12 1.56 -6.58
N ALA A 206 5.11 1.23 -7.40
CA ALA A 206 5.28 1.06 -8.84
C ALA A 206 5.76 2.34 -9.54
N ALA A 207 5.16 3.50 -9.23
CA ALA A 207 5.56 4.79 -9.81
C ALA A 207 7.01 5.15 -9.47
N CYS A 208 7.43 4.91 -8.22
CA CYS A 208 8.81 5.13 -7.79
C CYS A 208 9.81 4.22 -8.52
N ARG A 209 9.48 2.92 -8.70
CA ARG A 209 10.33 1.98 -9.45
C ARG A 209 10.45 2.37 -10.92
N LEU A 210 9.34 2.65 -11.60
CA LEU A 210 9.33 3.09 -12.99
C LEU A 210 10.13 4.38 -13.21
N GLN A 211 10.11 5.31 -12.26
CA GLN A 211 10.95 6.51 -12.30
C GLN A 211 12.44 6.18 -12.12
N CYS A 212 12.81 5.30 -11.19
CA CYS A 212 14.21 4.88 -10.99
C CYS A 212 14.76 4.13 -12.22
N GLU A 213 13.96 3.22 -12.78
CA GLU A 213 14.24 2.51 -14.04
C GLU A 213 14.43 3.49 -15.20
N LYS A 214 13.55 4.48 -15.34
CA LYS A 214 13.69 5.56 -16.32
C LYS A 214 14.99 6.35 -16.12
N GLU A 215 15.28 6.80 -14.90
CA GLU A 215 16.46 7.61 -14.61
C GLU A 215 17.76 6.85 -14.95
N ALA A 216 17.84 5.55 -14.64
CA ALA A 216 18.99 4.71 -15.02
C ALA A 216 19.16 4.59 -16.55
N VAL A 217 18.06 4.36 -17.30
CA VAL A 217 18.11 4.26 -18.77
C VAL A 217 18.41 5.60 -19.43
N VAL A 218 17.86 6.71 -18.93
CA VAL A 218 18.13 8.06 -19.45
C VAL A 218 19.57 8.49 -19.18
N GLN A 219 20.12 8.20 -17.99
CA GLN A 219 21.52 8.52 -17.67
C GLN A 219 22.53 7.75 -18.53
N ASN A 220 22.28 6.47 -18.79
CA ASN A 220 23.24 5.59 -19.50
C ASN A 220 23.04 5.55 -21.02
N CYS A 221 21.77 5.54 -21.48
CA CYS A 221 21.41 5.34 -22.89
C CYS A 221 20.91 6.62 -23.58
N GLN A 222 20.75 7.73 -22.86
CA GLN A 222 20.29 9.04 -23.36
C GLN A 222 18.91 9.03 -24.06
N CYS A 223 18.09 8.01 -23.78
CA CYS A 223 16.76 7.80 -24.33
C CYS A 223 15.84 7.17 -23.27
N ARG A 224 14.56 7.01 -23.58
CA ARG A 224 13.58 6.29 -22.72
C ARG A 224 12.88 5.17 -23.48
N MET A 225 12.38 4.17 -22.75
CA MET A 225 11.48 3.16 -23.32
C MET A 225 10.07 3.72 -23.54
N VAL A 226 9.31 3.11 -24.46
CA VAL A 226 7.95 3.54 -24.86
C VAL A 226 6.99 3.68 -23.68
N HIS A 227 7.11 2.80 -22.67
CA HIS A 227 6.24 2.77 -21.49
C HIS A 227 6.61 3.78 -20.39
N MET A 228 7.78 4.42 -20.48
CA MET A 228 8.26 5.38 -19.47
C MET A 228 7.71 6.79 -19.78
N PRO A 229 7.08 7.48 -18.82
CA PRO A 229 6.52 8.82 -19.07
C PRO A 229 7.63 9.87 -19.24
N GLY A 230 7.42 10.82 -20.15
CA GLY A 230 8.31 11.97 -20.32
C GLY A 230 8.44 12.47 -21.77
N ASN A 231 9.25 13.51 -21.93
CA ASN A 231 9.46 14.22 -23.20
C ASN A 231 10.79 13.85 -23.87
N GLU A 232 11.56 12.94 -23.28
CA GLU A 232 12.82 12.44 -23.82
C GLU A 232 12.58 11.59 -25.08
N SER A 233 13.58 11.52 -25.96
CA SER A 233 13.55 10.70 -27.17
C SER A 233 13.42 9.21 -26.84
N ILE A 234 12.63 8.50 -27.63
CA ILE A 234 12.40 7.07 -27.48
C ILE A 234 13.61 6.31 -28.03
N CYS A 235 14.05 5.25 -27.33
CA CYS A 235 15.17 4.43 -27.76
C CYS A 235 14.87 3.72 -29.09
N SER A 236 15.80 3.77 -30.04
CA SER A 236 15.75 2.97 -31.27
C SER A 236 15.94 1.48 -30.97
N PRO A 237 15.49 0.54 -31.85
CA PRO A 237 15.51 -0.90 -31.58
C PRO A 237 16.89 -1.45 -31.18
N ASN A 238 17.97 -0.98 -31.81
CA ASN A 238 19.33 -1.43 -31.48
C ASN A 238 19.74 -1.00 -30.06
N VAL A 239 19.58 0.30 -29.74
CA VAL A 239 19.89 0.86 -28.40
C VAL A 239 19.01 0.25 -27.31
N TYR A 240 17.78 -0.16 -27.66
CA TYR A 240 16.86 -0.84 -26.76
C TYR A 240 17.49 -2.14 -26.21
N ILE A 241 18.02 -2.99 -27.09
CA ILE A 241 18.66 -4.27 -26.72
C ILE A 241 20.07 -4.05 -26.15
N GLU A 242 20.90 -3.26 -26.85
CA GLU A 242 22.34 -3.12 -26.56
C GLU A 242 22.61 -2.34 -25.26
N CYS A 243 21.68 -1.47 -24.85
CA CYS A 243 21.81 -0.66 -23.65
C CYS A 243 20.61 -0.80 -22.71
N ALA A 244 19.39 -0.49 -23.18
CA ALA A 244 18.27 -0.24 -22.27
C ALA A 244 17.81 -1.49 -21.49
N ASP A 245 17.66 -2.65 -22.14
CA ASP A 245 17.31 -3.91 -21.46
C ASP A 245 18.40 -4.37 -20.49
N HIS A 246 19.69 -4.30 -20.87
CA HIS A 246 20.81 -4.63 -19.98
C HIS A 246 20.84 -3.73 -18.74
N ILE A 247 20.54 -2.43 -18.88
CA ILE A 247 20.43 -1.51 -17.74
C ILE A 247 19.22 -1.83 -16.86
N LEU A 248 18.07 -2.22 -17.43
CA LEU A 248 16.92 -2.64 -16.62
C LEU A 248 17.14 -3.96 -15.89
N ASP A 249 17.66 -4.99 -16.57
CA ASP A 249 17.84 -6.30 -15.96
C ASP A 249 18.89 -6.24 -14.83
N THR A 250 19.99 -5.50 -15.03
CA THR A 250 20.95 -5.23 -13.93
C THR A 250 20.41 -4.30 -12.83
N ALA A 251 19.43 -3.43 -13.11
CA ALA A 251 18.75 -2.63 -12.09
C ALA A 251 17.73 -3.45 -11.26
N VAL A 252 17.20 -4.55 -11.82
CA VAL A 252 16.39 -5.53 -11.07
C VAL A 252 17.28 -6.35 -10.13
N GLU A 253 18.46 -6.78 -10.58
CA GLU A 253 19.43 -7.50 -9.75
C GLU A 253 20.01 -6.62 -8.62
N ASP A 254 20.45 -5.39 -8.93
CA ASP A 254 21.00 -4.43 -7.96
C ASP A 254 19.93 -3.55 -7.28
N SER A 255 18.69 -4.06 -7.19
CA SER A 255 17.52 -3.31 -6.74
C SER A 255 17.50 -2.98 -5.24
N GLN A 256 18.42 -3.57 -4.45
CA GLN A 256 18.55 -3.27 -3.01
C GLN A 256 19.44 -2.07 -2.70
N GLU A 257 20.42 -1.73 -3.56
CA GLU A 257 21.31 -0.57 -3.31
C GLU A 257 20.94 0.65 -4.16
N ARG A 258 20.48 0.48 -5.42
CA ARG A 258 20.23 1.63 -6.32
C ARG A 258 18.86 2.30 -6.16
N CYS A 259 17.78 1.52 -6.01
CA CYS A 259 16.39 2.03 -6.10
C CYS A 259 15.61 1.93 -4.77
N VAL A 260 16.03 2.72 -3.77
CA VAL A 260 15.39 2.74 -2.44
C VAL A 260 14.04 3.48 -2.47
N CYS A 261 12.98 2.76 -2.83
CA CYS A 261 11.60 3.25 -2.84
C CYS A 261 10.88 2.95 -1.50
N PRO A 262 10.72 3.94 -0.58
CA PRO A 262 9.98 3.74 0.67
C PRO A 262 8.49 3.48 0.42
N THR A 263 7.86 2.66 1.25
CA THR A 263 6.41 2.41 1.18
C THR A 263 5.62 3.70 1.49
N PRO A 264 4.49 3.97 0.82
CA PRO A 264 3.59 5.03 1.24
C PRO A 264 2.92 4.67 2.57
N CYS A 265 2.67 5.67 3.43
CA CYS A 265 2.04 5.40 4.74
C CYS A 265 0.59 4.91 4.63
N ASN A 266 -0.10 5.19 3.52
CA ASN A 266 -1.41 4.64 3.21
C ASN A 266 -1.30 3.87 1.89
N LEU A 267 -1.74 2.61 1.86
CA LEU A 267 -1.71 1.76 0.66
C LEU A 267 -3.01 0.95 0.57
N THR A 268 -3.61 0.90 -0.62
CA THR A 268 -4.68 -0.06 -0.94
C THR A 268 -4.10 -1.19 -1.76
N ARG A 269 -4.27 -2.42 -1.27
CA ARG A 269 -3.87 -3.66 -1.94
C ARG A 269 -5.11 -4.50 -2.22
N TYR A 270 -5.09 -5.30 -3.28
CA TYR A 270 -6.11 -6.31 -3.52
C TYR A 270 -5.52 -7.70 -3.27
N SER A 271 -6.05 -8.40 -2.26
CA SER A 271 -5.86 -9.85 -2.14
C SER A 271 -6.68 -10.54 -3.24
N LYS A 272 -6.21 -11.70 -3.71
CA LYS A 272 -6.86 -12.46 -4.78
C LYS A 272 -6.74 -13.96 -4.57
N GLU A 273 -7.86 -14.65 -4.68
CA GLU A 273 -7.93 -16.11 -4.82
C GLU A 273 -8.30 -16.46 -6.25
N ILE A 274 -7.58 -17.40 -6.86
CA ILE A 274 -7.72 -17.76 -8.27
C ILE A 274 -8.22 -19.20 -8.36
N SER A 275 -9.35 -19.41 -9.04
CA SER A 275 -9.83 -20.73 -9.44
C SER A 275 -10.15 -20.76 -10.93
N MET A 276 -10.26 -21.96 -11.52
CA MET A 276 -10.41 -22.11 -12.96
C MET A 276 -11.26 -23.32 -13.34
N VAL A 277 -12.07 -23.18 -14.39
CA VAL A 277 -12.85 -24.25 -15.01
C VAL A 277 -12.62 -24.27 -16.52
N ARG A 278 -12.78 -25.43 -17.15
CA ARG A 278 -12.46 -25.59 -18.58
C ARG A 278 -13.58 -25.05 -19.48
N ILE A 279 -13.22 -24.22 -20.46
CA ILE A 279 -14.12 -23.71 -21.50
C ILE A 279 -13.57 -24.05 -22.90
N PRO A 280 -14.41 -24.34 -23.90
CA PRO A 280 -15.82 -24.67 -23.85
C PRO A 280 -16.10 -26.11 -23.42
N ASN A 281 -17.32 -26.36 -22.91
CA ASN A 281 -17.84 -27.71 -22.76
C ASN A 281 -18.21 -28.32 -24.13
N LYS A 282 -18.36 -29.66 -24.20
CA LYS A 282 -18.61 -30.39 -25.46
C LYS A 282 -19.84 -29.94 -26.26
N GLY A 283 -20.86 -29.37 -25.62
CA GLY A 283 -22.04 -28.80 -26.29
C GLY A 283 -21.79 -27.38 -26.78
N SER A 284 -21.30 -26.51 -25.90
CA SER A 284 -21.03 -25.09 -26.19
C SER A 284 -19.93 -24.87 -27.23
N ALA A 285 -18.99 -25.82 -27.41
CA ALA A 285 -17.93 -25.73 -28.40
C ALA A 285 -18.46 -25.47 -29.82
N ARG A 286 -19.50 -26.21 -30.23
CA ARG A 286 -20.16 -26.05 -31.54
C ARG A 286 -20.93 -24.75 -31.69
N TYR A 287 -21.47 -24.23 -30.58
CA TYR A 287 -22.17 -22.95 -30.58
C TYR A 287 -21.18 -21.79 -30.76
N LEU A 288 -20.08 -21.77 -29.99
CA LEU A 288 -19.06 -20.72 -30.06
C LEU A 288 -18.30 -20.75 -31.39
N ALA A 289 -17.96 -21.94 -31.89
CA ALA A 289 -17.39 -22.14 -33.22
C ALA A 289 -18.26 -21.50 -34.33
N ARG A 290 -19.58 -21.68 -34.27
CA ARG A 290 -20.54 -21.05 -35.20
C ARG A 290 -20.72 -19.55 -34.95
N LYS A 291 -20.79 -19.10 -33.69
CA LYS A 291 -20.99 -17.69 -33.32
C LYS A 291 -19.85 -16.81 -33.83
N TYR A 292 -18.61 -17.29 -33.74
CA TYR A 292 -17.41 -16.53 -34.12
C TYR A 292 -16.76 -16.98 -35.44
N ASN A 293 -17.39 -17.91 -36.16
CA ASN A 293 -16.91 -18.48 -37.43
C ASN A 293 -15.46 -19.04 -37.36
N ARG A 294 -15.16 -19.84 -36.33
CA ARG A 294 -13.85 -20.46 -36.07
C ARG A 294 -13.99 -21.95 -35.72
N ASN A 295 -12.90 -22.71 -35.81
CA ASN A 295 -12.89 -24.16 -35.54
C ASN A 295 -13.01 -24.50 -34.04
N GLU A 296 -13.54 -25.69 -33.69
CA GLU A 296 -13.64 -26.15 -32.29
C GLU A 296 -12.27 -26.23 -31.57
N THR A 297 -11.17 -26.42 -32.31
CA THR A 297 -9.78 -26.36 -31.79
C THR A 297 -9.38 -24.93 -31.49
N TYR A 298 -9.52 -24.02 -32.47
CA TYR A 298 -9.23 -22.58 -32.32
C TYR A 298 -9.92 -22.00 -31.07
N ILE A 299 -11.20 -22.32 -30.83
CA ILE A 299 -11.90 -21.85 -29.62
C ILE A 299 -11.23 -22.37 -28.34
N ARG A 300 -10.78 -23.63 -28.28
CA ARG A 300 -10.10 -24.20 -27.10
C ARG A 300 -8.68 -23.66 -26.89
N GLU A 301 -8.02 -23.27 -27.96
CA GLU A 301 -6.62 -22.81 -27.97
C GLU A 301 -6.49 -21.29 -27.83
N ASN A 302 -7.52 -20.51 -28.19
CA ASN A 302 -7.45 -19.05 -28.22
C ASN A 302 -8.41 -18.32 -27.28
N PHE A 303 -9.55 -18.92 -26.92
CA PHE A 303 -10.53 -18.24 -26.07
C PHE A 303 -10.25 -18.48 -24.59
N LEU A 304 -10.27 -17.41 -23.80
CA LEU A 304 -10.36 -17.43 -22.35
C LEU A 304 -11.54 -16.59 -21.88
N VAL A 305 -12.00 -16.87 -20.66
CA VAL A 305 -12.91 -15.98 -19.93
C VAL A 305 -12.25 -15.60 -18.61
N LEU A 306 -12.31 -14.32 -18.27
CA LEU A 306 -11.78 -13.77 -17.02
C LEU A 306 -12.91 -13.08 -16.27
N ASP A 307 -13.11 -13.50 -15.03
CA ASP A 307 -14.19 -13.04 -14.15
C ASP A 307 -13.56 -12.54 -12.83
N ILE A 308 -13.69 -11.23 -12.57
CA ILE A 308 -13.07 -10.53 -11.44
C ILE A 308 -14.16 -9.86 -10.60
N PHE A 309 -14.35 -10.35 -9.38
CA PHE A 309 -15.42 -9.90 -8.47
C PHE A 309 -14.91 -9.78 -7.03
N PHE A 310 -15.63 -9.05 -6.19
CA PHE A 310 -15.38 -9.09 -4.74
C PHE A 310 -16.10 -10.28 -4.10
N GLU A 311 -15.38 -11.02 -3.27
CA GLU A 311 -15.95 -12.12 -2.47
C GLU A 311 -17.06 -11.60 -1.55
N THR A 312 -16.72 -10.55 -0.79
CA THR A 312 -17.59 -9.86 0.16
C THR A 312 -17.38 -8.35 0.03
N LEU A 313 -18.42 -7.54 0.29
CA LEU A 313 -18.34 -6.07 0.24
C LEU A 313 -17.76 -5.47 1.53
N ASN A 314 -16.72 -6.09 2.08
CA ASN A 314 -15.92 -5.57 3.19
C ASN A 314 -14.54 -5.13 2.69
N TYR A 315 -13.77 -4.51 3.57
CA TYR A 315 -12.34 -4.32 3.40
C TYR A 315 -11.63 -4.72 4.68
N GLU A 316 -10.44 -5.29 4.56
CA GLU A 316 -9.56 -5.55 5.69
C GLU A 316 -8.76 -4.28 6.01
N ALA A 317 -8.61 -3.94 7.29
CA ALA A 317 -7.86 -2.77 7.73
C ALA A 317 -6.65 -3.18 8.58
N ILE A 318 -5.45 -3.11 8.01
CA ILE A 318 -4.18 -3.50 8.64
C ILE A 318 -3.45 -2.21 9.07
N GLU A 319 -3.69 -1.78 10.30
CA GLU A 319 -3.18 -0.52 10.84
C GLU A 319 -2.04 -0.73 11.84
N GLN A 320 -0.86 -0.17 11.57
CA GLN A 320 0.21 -0.05 12.55
C GLN A 320 -0.18 0.98 13.63
N LYS A 321 -0.27 0.52 14.89
CA LYS A 321 -0.62 1.36 16.05
C LYS A 321 0.57 1.47 17.00
N LYS A 322 0.73 2.66 17.57
CA LYS A 322 1.81 2.94 18.53
C LYS A 322 1.56 2.13 19.79
N ALA A 323 2.41 1.13 20.05
CA ALA A 323 2.30 0.27 21.24
C ALA A 323 2.41 1.08 22.55
N TYR A 324 3.07 2.23 22.52
CA TYR A 324 3.19 3.13 23.65
C TYR A 324 3.06 4.59 23.22
N ASN A 325 2.32 5.37 24.00
CA ASN A 325 2.07 6.80 23.79
C ASN A 325 2.56 7.61 24.99
N LEU A 326 2.79 8.92 24.80
CA LEU A 326 3.26 9.80 25.88
C LEU A 326 2.30 9.82 27.10
N ALA A 327 0.99 9.68 26.87
CA ALA A 327 0.00 9.53 27.94
C ALA A 327 0.18 8.22 28.76
N GLY A 328 0.64 7.14 28.12
CA GLY A 328 1.01 5.89 28.80
C GLY A 328 2.28 6.08 29.63
N LEU A 329 3.32 6.72 29.06
CA LEU A 329 4.56 7.04 29.78
C LEU A 329 4.30 7.87 31.04
N LEU A 330 3.49 8.92 30.94
CA LEU A 330 3.11 9.75 32.09
C LEU A 330 2.19 9.01 33.08
N GLY A 331 1.34 8.10 32.58
CA GLY A 331 0.50 7.23 33.41
C GLY A 331 1.32 6.23 34.24
N ASP A 332 2.29 5.56 33.64
CA ASP A 332 3.12 4.56 34.33
C ASP A 332 4.12 5.23 35.29
N ILE A 333 4.74 6.35 34.90
CA ILE A 333 5.60 7.14 35.80
C ILE A 333 4.78 7.68 36.98
N GLY A 334 3.62 8.30 36.72
CA GLY A 334 2.74 8.82 37.75
C GLY A 334 2.19 7.72 38.66
N GLY A 335 1.85 6.56 38.10
CA GLY A 335 1.40 5.38 38.83
C GLY A 335 2.48 4.82 39.76
N GLN A 336 3.72 4.67 39.29
CA GLN A 336 4.82 4.20 40.14
C GLN A 336 5.23 5.24 41.21
N MET A 337 5.29 6.52 40.87
CA MET A 337 5.57 7.58 41.86
C MET A 337 4.49 7.67 42.94
N GLY A 338 3.22 7.58 42.54
CA GLY A 338 2.08 7.55 43.46
C GLY A 338 2.06 6.29 44.34
N LEU A 339 2.41 5.12 43.78
CA LEU A 339 2.40 3.84 44.50
C LEU A 339 3.57 3.70 45.49
N PHE A 340 4.79 4.05 45.08
CA PHE A 340 5.99 3.83 45.91
C PHE A 340 6.33 4.98 46.85
N ILE A 341 5.98 6.23 46.50
CA ILE A 341 6.37 7.43 47.26
C ILE A 341 5.13 8.14 47.83
N GLY A 342 3.93 7.89 47.29
CA GLY A 342 2.77 8.75 47.53
C GLY A 342 2.90 10.13 46.85
N ALA A 343 3.90 10.30 45.99
CA ALA A 343 4.22 11.58 45.38
C ALA A 343 3.36 11.86 44.15
N SER A 344 3.08 13.14 43.92
CA SER A 344 2.39 13.64 42.73
C SER A 344 3.14 14.84 42.15
N VAL A 345 2.68 15.37 41.02
CA VAL A 345 3.22 16.62 40.45
C VAL A 345 3.13 17.77 41.47
N LEU A 346 2.10 17.79 42.32
CA LEU A 346 1.94 18.81 43.37
C LEU A 346 3.05 18.73 44.42
N THR A 347 3.40 17.52 44.90
CA THR A 347 4.46 17.36 45.91
C THR A 347 5.85 17.69 45.34
N VAL A 348 6.05 17.55 44.02
CA VAL A 348 7.28 18.02 43.35
C VAL A 348 7.31 19.55 43.30
N LEU A 349 6.18 20.21 43.04
CA LEU A 349 6.08 21.68 43.07
C LEU A 349 6.31 22.25 44.48
N GLU A 350 5.74 21.64 45.53
CA GLU A 350 5.99 22.03 46.92
C GLU A 350 7.49 21.97 47.30
N ILE A 351 8.20 20.93 46.85
CA ILE A 351 9.65 20.80 47.06
C ILE A 351 10.41 21.90 46.32
N LEU A 352 9.99 22.25 45.10
CA LEU A 352 10.61 23.33 44.32
C LEU A 352 10.37 24.72 44.93
N ASP A 353 9.16 24.99 45.42
CA ASP A 353 8.84 26.25 46.13
C ASP A 353 9.63 26.37 47.44
N TYR A 354 9.75 25.28 48.22
CA TYR A 354 10.58 25.26 49.43
C TYR A 354 12.07 25.51 49.11
N ILE A 355 12.59 24.89 48.05
CA ILE A 355 13.97 25.13 47.58
C ILE A 355 14.13 26.60 47.13
N TYR A 356 13.15 27.16 46.42
CA TYR A 356 13.16 28.56 45.99
C TYR A 356 13.15 29.54 47.18
N GLU A 357 12.31 29.32 48.19
CA GLU A 357 12.33 30.12 49.42
C GLU A 357 13.67 30.02 50.16
N VAL A 358 14.23 28.82 50.31
CA VAL A 358 15.54 28.62 50.97
C VAL A 358 16.68 29.28 50.19
N ILE A 359 16.63 29.29 48.85
CA ILE A 359 17.60 30.02 48.01
C ILE A 359 17.40 31.54 48.16
N ARG A 360 16.16 32.04 48.05
CA ARG A 360 15.81 33.45 48.22
C ARG A 360 16.29 33.98 49.56
N ASP A 361 16.04 33.26 50.64
CA ASP A 361 16.40 33.67 52.00
C ASP A 361 17.91 33.59 52.24
N LYS A 362 18.62 32.60 51.67
CA LYS A 362 20.10 32.58 51.65
C LYS A 362 20.69 33.75 50.88
N VAL A 363 20.12 34.13 49.74
CA VAL A 363 20.54 35.31 48.96
C VAL A 363 20.24 36.60 49.73
N ALA A 364 19.08 36.72 50.36
CA ALA A 364 18.71 37.87 51.19
C ALA A 364 19.62 37.99 52.43
N HIS A 365 20.03 36.89 53.05
CA HIS A 365 21.02 36.88 54.12
C HIS A 365 22.43 37.19 53.62
N GLY A 366 22.84 36.73 52.43
CA GLY A 366 24.11 37.11 51.79
C GLY A 366 24.20 38.60 51.45
N LEU A 367 23.07 39.24 51.13
CA LEU A 367 22.98 40.69 50.88
C LEU A 367 22.89 41.53 52.18
N ARG A 368 22.57 40.92 53.33
CA ARG A 368 22.58 41.60 54.64
C ARG A 368 24.00 41.72 55.18
N ARG A 369 24.72 42.77 54.72
CA ARG A 369 25.95 43.26 55.38
C ARG A 369 25.71 43.40 56.91
N PRO A 370 26.67 43.01 57.76
CA PRO A 370 26.51 43.13 59.21
C PRO A 370 26.37 44.60 59.61
N LYS A 371 25.31 44.94 60.34
CA LYS A 371 25.18 46.25 61.00
C LYS A 371 26.20 46.31 62.16
N PRO A 372 26.91 47.43 62.35
CA PRO A 372 27.81 47.60 63.49
C PRO A 372 27.03 47.62 64.81
N PRO A 373 27.64 47.22 65.94
CA PRO A 373 26.94 47.01 67.21
C PRO A 373 26.50 48.33 67.86
N MET A 374 25.23 48.40 68.28
CA MET A 374 24.73 49.46 69.16
C MET A 374 25.17 49.21 70.61
N LYS A 375 25.55 50.28 71.32
CA LYS A 375 25.95 50.23 72.73
C LYS A 375 24.72 50.07 73.64
N LYS A 376 24.83 49.24 74.69
CA LYS A 376 24.01 49.38 75.93
C LYS A 376 24.51 50.59 76.72
N PRO A 377 23.63 51.34 77.40
CA PRO A 377 23.19 51.03 78.78
C PRO A 377 21.64 51.08 78.91
N SER A 378 20.98 50.84 80.04
CA SER A 378 21.26 50.12 81.31
C SER A 378 19.91 49.99 82.07
N GLY A 379 19.80 49.06 83.02
CA GLY A 379 18.98 49.29 84.22
C GLY A 379 17.69 48.48 84.41
N SER A 380 17.57 48.00 85.64
CA SER A 380 16.37 47.56 86.38
C SER A 380 15.66 46.25 86.03
N ILE A 381 15.25 45.60 87.12
CA ILE A 381 14.36 44.44 87.23
C ILE A 381 12.92 44.95 87.35
N ALA A 382 11.95 44.19 86.83
CA ALA A 382 10.57 44.18 87.27
C ALA A 382 9.97 42.77 87.09
N THR A 383 8.99 42.41 87.90
CA THR A 383 8.35 41.07 87.93
C THR A 383 6.82 41.19 87.91
N LEU A 384 6.15 40.04 87.74
CA LEU A 384 4.69 39.82 87.88
C LEU A 384 3.80 40.42 86.78
N GLY A 385 2.59 39.87 86.65
CA GLY A 385 1.57 40.30 85.69
C GLY A 385 0.85 39.14 84.96
N LEU A 386 0.28 38.18 85.70
CA LEU A 386 -0.78 37.32 85.15
C LEU A 386 -2.11 37.97 85.53
N GLU A 387 -2.91 38.38 84.56
CA GLU A 387 -4.29 38.81 84.79
C GLU A 387 -5.17 38.49 83.57
N GLU A 388 -6.48 38.41 83.79
CA GLU A 388 -7.42 37.60 83.01
C GLU A 388 -8.66 38.43 82.61
N ILE A 389 -9.59 37.82 81.86
CA ILE A 389 -10.98 38.25 81.66
C ILE A 389 -11.20 39.57 80.88
N LYS A 390 -11.79 39.45 79.67
CA LYS A 390 -13.08 40.11 79.40
C LYS A 390 -13.88 39.44 78.28
N GLU A 391 -15.02 38.84 78.65
CA GLU A 391 -16.10 38.50 77.71
C GLU A 391 -17.06 39.68 77.49
N GLN A 392 -17.83 39.66 76.40
CA GLN A 392 -19.29 39.92 76.38
C GLN A 392 -19.92 39.70 74.98
N SER A 393 -20.57 38.52 74.79
CA SER A 393 -22.02 38.30 74.49
C SER A 393 -22.82 39.20 73.49
N PRO A 394 -24.06 38.82 73.08
CA PRO A 394 -24.58 37.50 72.60
C PRO A 394 -25.62 37.58 71.43
N CYS A 395 -26.05 36.42 70.90
CA CYS A 395 -27.41 36.02 70.43
C CYS A 395 -27.35 34.52 70.03
N GLU A 396 -28.24 33.58 70.40
CA GLU A 396 -29.70 33.42 70.18
C GLU A 396 -30.10 33.26 68.69
N THR A 397 -30.99 32.36 68.23
CA THR A 397 -31.81 31.22 68.76
C THR A 397 -32.29 30.35 67.54
N LEU A 398 -32.91 29.14 67.55
CA LEU A 398 -33.21 28.04 68.51
C LEU A 398 -33.74 26.80 67.71
N GLY A 399 -33.43 25.54 68.10
CA GLY A 399 -34.00 24.29 67.54
C GLY A 399 -33.04 23.08 67.69
N ARG A 400 -33.18 22.03 68.53
CA ARG A 400 -34.31 21.16 68.97
C ARG A 400 -34.94 20.35 67.82
N HIS A 401 -35.08 19.02 67.86
CA HIS A 401 -34.93 17.95 68.90
C HIS A 401 -34.18 16.71 68.29
N SER A 402 -33.34 15.94 68.99
CA SER A 402 -33.59 14.73 69.84
C SER A 402 -34.36 13.58 69.16
N GLU A 403 -34.12 12.26 69.39
CA GLU A 403 -33.35 11.48 70.40
C GLU A 403 -32.42 10.46 69.66
N GLY A 404 -31.45 9.71 70.21
CA GLY A 404 -31.42 8.78 71.37
C GLY A 404 -31.76 7.33 70.91
N THR A 405 -31.09 6.22 71.28
CA THR A 405 -29.97 5.96 72.22
C THR A 405 -29.27 4.60 71.86
N TYR A 406 -28.03 4.37 72.32
CA TYR A 406 -27.27 3.09 72.25
C TYR A 406 -27.86 1.97 73.18
N PRO A 407 -27.24 0.78 73.44
CA PRO A 407 -26.03 0.11 72.90
C PRO A 407 -26.17 -1.42 72.59
N THR A 408 -25.04 -2.10 72.31
CA THR A 408 -24.81 -3.59 72.30
C THR A 408 -25.58 -4.44 71.26
N GLY A 409 -25.10 -5.60 70.78
CA GLY A 409 -23.79 -6.25 70.91
C GLY A 409 -23.86 -7.74 71.31
N LEU A 410 -23.44 -8.67 70.43
CA LEU A 410 -23.14 -10.08 70.78
C LEU A 410 -22.27 -10.79 69.72
N LEU A 411 -21.54 -11.83 70.16
CA LEU A 411 -20.74 -12.83 69.41
C LEU A 411 -21.17 -14.23 69.92
N PRO A 412 -20.56 -15.38 69.52
CA PRO A 412 -20.19 -15.91 68.20
C PRO A 412 -20.70 -17.38 68.02
N ASN A 413 -20.20 -18.12 67.01
CA ASN A 413 -19.87 -19.59 66.96
C ASN A 413 -20.20 -20.24 65.60
N HIS A 414 -19.19 -20.78 64.88
CA HIS A 414 -18.82 -22.22 64.75
C HIS A 414 -19.85 -23.08 63.99
N HIS A 415 -19.48 -23.84 62.94
CA HIS A 415 -18.48 -24.93 62.96
C HIS A 415 -17.86 -25.22 61.57
N HIS A 416 -16.52 -25.47 61.49
CA HIS A 416 -15.86 -26.74 61.06
C HIS A 416 -15.89 -27.08 59.54
N ARG A 417 -14.73 -27.19 58.85
CA ARG A 417 -13.69 -28.28 58.82
C ARG A 417 -14.13 -29.47 57.92
N HIS A 418 -13.27 -30.15 57.14
CA HIS A 418 -11.79 -30.28 57.15
C HIS A 418 -11.19 -30.49 55.72
N HIS A 419 -9.84 -30.39 55.63
CA HIS A 419 -8.82 -31.00 54.72
C HIS A 419 -9.23 -31.76 53.42
N TYR A 420 -8.41 -31.85 52.36
CA TYR A 420 -6.92 -31.96 52.29
C TYR A 420 -6.28 -31.26 51.07
N SER A 421 -4.95 -31.29 51.00
CA SER A 421 -4.06 -30.87 49.89
C SER A 421 -3.12 -32.06 49.54
N PRO A 422 -2.11 -31.98 48.64
CA PRO A 422 -1.67 -30.91 47.72
C PRO A 422 -1.49 -31.43 46.26
N GLN A 423 -0.56 -30.81 45.49
CA GLN A 423 -0.16 -31.13 44.09
C GLN A 423 -1.20 -30.72 43.02
N GLY A 424 -0.81 -30.32 41.80
CA GLY A 424 0.55 -30.07 41.29
C GLY A 424 0.78 -30.70 39.91
N VAL A 425 0.25 -30.10 38.84
CA VAL A 425 0.41 -30.54 37.46
C VAL A 425 0.82 -29.36 36.57
N PHE A 426 1.62 -29.67 35.55
CA PHE A 426 2.20 -28.78 34.55
C PHE A 426 1.50 -29.14 33.22
N GLU A 427 0.94 -28.17 32.50
CA GLU A 427 0.35 -28.40 31.17
C GLU A 427 0.99 -27.47 30.14
N ASP A 428 1.77 -28.06 29.23
CA ASP A 428 2.36 -27.38 28.08
C ASP A 428 1.31 -27.19 26.98
N PHE A 429 1.31 -26.01 26.35
CA PHE A 429 0.64 -25.75 25.08
C PHE A 429 1.67 -25.36 24.03
N ALA A 430 1.96 -26.29 23.11
CA ALA A 430 2.76 -26.08 21.91
C ALA A 430 2.21 -26.94 20.76
N CYS A 431 2.54 -26.57 19.52
CA CYS A 431 2.04 -27.18 18.28
C CYS A 431 2.88 -28.38 17.82
#